data_AF-F8Q391-F1
#
_entry.id   AF-F8Q391-F1
#
_cell.length_a   1.000
_cell.length_b   1.000
_cell.length_c   1.000
_cell.angle_alpha   90.00
_cell.angle_beta   90.00
_cell.angle_gamma   90.00
#
_symmetry.space_group_name_H-M   'P 1'
#
loop_
_entity.id
_entity.type
_entity.pdbx_description
1 polymer ?
#
loop_
_entity_poly.entity_id
_entity_poly.type
_entity_poly.pdbx_seq_one_letter_code
_entity_poly.pdbx_strand_id
1 'polypeptide(L)'
;MVFPRPFPTDSYDTETSETQAETESTLLKHLPLDPNTPLVLQKNLHMQYLVRNLTQGLPTRYTSQDASQPWLLYWTLQSFSILGVALDPDNKQRTIDTILAWQHPDGGFGGGPGQAAHLLPTYAAVSALANVGRPGPRGGWDQVDRAKMYKFFMSLKQPDGSFLVSHHAEVDARGIYCLLVTAYLLNLLTPELVEGTAGFVASCQTYEGGFSSSSQPYYSPGPSGTSTILNAPRPPLGEAHGGYTFCSLGSWIMLQPFLALEDPSTRPSVDFKALLRWLTHMQGLPIELGGFRGRTNKLVDGCYSWWVGGCFSLLASLGIGGGQGRDVDTGSSDSEGELWDEVDDSLWNRIALQEYILLAGQHPAGGLRDKPPKSSDAYHTLYCLSGLSSAQHNVFPSPARRSQLRGSWSPVSEFNEIRKEAFIEALSWTEEEGTSQIIGGQGNRVNATHPLFNLTITHTEAMMQHFYGQTLPQRKF
;
A
#
# COMPACT_ATOMS: atom_id res chain seq x y z
N MET A 1 3.61 24.27 27.84
CA MET A 1 3.84 23.16 26.89
C MET A 1 4.74 22.16 27.62
N VAL A 2 4.26 20.95 27.90
CA VAL A 2 5.09 19.91 28.51
C VAL A 2 6.02 19.40 27.41
N PHE A 3 7.33 19.56 27.57
CA PHE A 3 8.28 18.98 26.62
C PHE A 3 8.08 17.45 26.60
N PRO A 4 7.99 16.84 25.40
CA PRO A 4 7.82 15.40 25.31
C PRO A 4 9.04 14.70 25.92
N ARG A 5 8.80 13.60 26.61
CA ARG A 5 9.85 12.88 27.34
C ARG A 5 10.72 12.09 26.36
N PRO A 6 12.06 12.15 26.50
CA PRO A 6 12.99 11.26 25.80
C PRO A 6 12.70 9.79 26.04
N PHE A 7 13.06 8.97 25.05
CA PHE A 7 13.06 7.53 25.26
C PHE A 7 14.03 7.18 26.40
N PRO A 8 13.61 6.42 27.42
CA PRO A 8 14.50 6.07 28.52
C PRO A 8 15.59 5.10 28.03
N THR A 9 16.82 5.28 28.52
CA THR A 9 17.94 4.36 28.24
C THR A 9 18.15 3.33 29.35
N ASP A 10 17.36 3.41 30.42
CA ASP A 10 17.50 2.57 31.62
C ASP A 10 18.93 2.54 32.19
N SER A 11 19.66 3.65 32.03
CA SER A 11 21.08 3.81 32.39
C SER A 11 22.03 2.88 31.62
N TYR A 12 21.64 2.43 30.42
CA TYR A 12 22.44 1.59 29.54
C TYR A 12 22.38 2.09 28.10
N ASP A 13 23.34 2.94 27.74
CA ASP A 13 23.43 3.50 26.39
C ASP A 13 23.95 2.46 25.39
N THR A 14 23.38 2.49 24.19
CA THR A 14 23.72 1.64 23.05
C THR A 14 23.66 2.47 21.77
N GLU A 15 24.23 1.97 20.68
CA GLU A 15 24.10 2.62 19.36
C GLU A 15 22.63 2.90 18.99
N THR A 16 21.71 2.01 19.38
CA THR A 16 20.27 2.19 19.18
C THR A 16 19.73 3.38 19.97
N SER A 17 20.04 3.50 21.26
CA SER A 17 19.54 4.60 22.09
C SER A 17 20.19 5.93 21.74
N GLU A 18 21.47 5.91 21.33
CA GLU A 18 22.19 7.09 20.84
C GLU A 18 21.55 7.63 19.55
N THR A 19 21.35 6.78 18.54
CA THR A 19 20.74 7.20 17.27
C THR A 19 19.27 7.60 17.42
N GLN A 20 18.55 6.98 18.37
CA GLN A 20 17.20 7.40 18.76
C GLN A 20 17.23 8.83 19.36
N ALA A 21 18.08 9.09 20.35
CA ALA A 21 18.20 10.40 20.99
C ALA A 21 18.61 11.51 20.01
N GLU A 22 19.51 11.21 19.06
CA GLU A 22 19.89 12.14 17.98
C GLU A 22 18.71 12.47 17.06
N THR A 23 17.89 11.47 16.74
CA THR A 23 16.70 11.63 15.91
C THR A 23 15.65 12.48 16.64
N GLU A 24 15.38 12.18 17.91
CA GLU A 24 14.49 12.96 18.78
C GLU A 24 14.92 14.43 18.85
N SER A 25 16.20 14.68 19.14
CA SER A 25 16.79 16.02 19.16
C SER A 25 16.63 16.76 17.83
N THR A 26 16.72 16.04 16.71
CA THR A 26 16.53 16.60 15.36
C THR A 26 15.07 16.95 15.09
N LEU A 27 14.13 16.06 15.45
CA LEU A 27 12.70 16.28 15.24
C LEU A 27 12.16 17.44 16.10
N LEU A 28 12.64 17.57 17.34
CA LEU A 28 12.24 18.68 18.23
C LEU A 28 12.57 20.06 17.67
N LYS A 29 13.61 20.18 16.84
CA LYS A 29 13.96 21.45 16.17
C LYS A 29 12.95 21.87 15.10
N HIS A 30 12.05 20.98 14.69
CA HIS A 30 10.99 21.25 13.73
C HIS A 30 9.65 21.59 14.37
N LEU A 31 9.52 21.51 15.70
CA LEU A 31 8.34 22.02 16.38
C LEU A 31 8.25 23.55 16.23
N PRO A 32 7.05 24.09 15.95
CA PRO A 32 6.88 25.54 15.87
C PRO A 32 7.07 26.18 17.25
N LEU A 33 7.67 27.38 17.27
CA LEU A 33 7.82 28.15 18.51
C LEU A 33 6.48 28.59 19.09
N ASP A 34 5.53 28.96 18.23
CA ASP A 34 4.14 29.22 18.59
C ASP A 34 3.30 27.98 18.25
N PRO A 35 2.71 27.29 19.23
CA PRO A 35 1.84 26.14 18.97
C PRO A 35 0.60 26.45 18.12
N ASN A 36 0.21 27.72 18.00
CA ASN A 36 -0.89 28.14 17.12
C ASN A 36 -0.46 28.33 15.66
N THR A 37 0.81 28.12 15.33
CA THR A 37 1.32 28.21 13.95
C THR A 37 0.57 27.20 13.08
N PRO A 38 -0.15 27.64 12.03
CA PRO A 38 -0.84 26.72 11.14
C PRO A 38 0.15 25.78 10.46
N LEU A 39 -0.09 24.48 10.56
CA LEU A 39 0.68 23.48 9.82
C LEU A 39 0.20 23.48 8.37
N VAL A 40 1.10 23.71 7.41
CA VAL A 40 0.73 23.89 6.00
C VAL A 40 1.50 22.90 5.13
N LEU A 41 0.76 22.17 4.29
CA LEU A 41 1.31 21.37 3.21
C LEU A 41 1.71 22.28 2.06
N GLN A 42 3.00 22.30 1.73
CA GLN A 42 3.59 23.15 0.69
C GLN A 42 3.34 22.58 -0.70
N LYS A 43 2.07 22.37 -1.07
CA LYS A 43 1.63 21.72 -2.32
C LYS A 43 2.34 22.26 -3.55
N ASN A 44 2.47 23.58 -3.68
CA ASN A 44 3.14 24.21 -4.82
C ASN A 44 4.62 23.78 -4.94
N LEU A 45 5.37 23.68 -3.84
CA LEU A 45 6.77 23.24 -3.86
C LEU A 45 6.87 21.75 -4.22
N HIS A 46 5.99 20.92 -3.68
CA HIS A 46 5.96 19.50 -4.01
C HIS A 46 5.56 19.27 -5.48
N MET A 47 4.59 20.03 -6.00
CA MET A 47 4.24 20.00 -7.42
C MET A 47 5.41 20.41 -8.30
N GLN A 48 6.11 21.50 -7.98
CA GLN A 48 7.30 21.92 -8.74
C GLN A 48 8.42 20.87 -8.70
N TYR A 49 8.59 20.17 -7.58
CA TYR A 49 9.51 19.02 -7.48
C TYR A 49 9.10 17.89 -8.44
N LEU A 50 7.83 17.49 -8.44
CA LEU A 50 7.31 16.43 -9.32
C LEU A 50 7.38 16.80 -10.81
N VAL A 51 7.06 18.06 -11.15
CA VAL A 51 7.15 18.57 -12.53
C VAL A 51 8.60 18.53 -13.02
N ARG A 52 9.58 18.90 -12.18
CA ARG A 52 11.00 18.78 -12.52
C ARG A 52 11.36 17.33 -12.84
N ASN A 53 10.99 16.38 -11.98
CA ASN A 53 11.26 14.95 -12.22
C ASN A 53 10.67 14.47 -13.56
N LEU A 54 9.42 14.84 -13.87
CA LEU A 54 8.73 14.40 -15.07
C LEU A 54 9.27 15.05 -16.37
N THR A 55 9.56 16.36 -16.32
CA THR A 55 9.86 17.15 -17.54
C THR A 55 11.34 17.32 -17.82
N GLN A 56 12.18 17.45 -16.79
CA GLN A 56 13.62 17.66 -16.90
C GLN A 56 14.40 16.35 -16.77
N GLY A 57 13.74 15.27 -16.35
CA GLY A 57 14.38 14.01 -16.03
C GLY A 57 15.05 14.03 -14.66
N LEU A 58 15.77 12.96 -14.35
CA LEU A 58 16.39 12.74 -13.06
C LEU A 58 17.91 12.97 -13.14
N PRO A 59 18.53 13.59 -12.11
CA PRO A 59 19.97 13.83 -12.09
C PRO A 59 20.77 12.53 -11.94
N THR A 60 22.07 12.56 -12.27
CA THR A 60 22.99 11.40 -12.29
C THR A 60 22.97 10.54 -11.02
N ARG A 61 22.67 11.10 -9.85
CA ARG A 61 22.54 10.32 -8.61
C ARG A 61 21.45 9.23 -8.65
N TYR A 62 20.50 9.31 -9.58
CA TYR A 62 19.47 8.30 -9.81
C TYR A 62 19.95 7.12 -10.67
N THR A 63 21.21 7.08 -11.12
CA THR A 63 21.77 5.91 -11.82
C THR A 63 21.68 4.63 -10.99
N SER A 64 21.73 4.72 -9.65
CA SER A 64 21.49 3.56 -8.77
C SER A 64 20.06 3.00 -8.85
N GLN A 65 19.14 3.73 -9.48
CA GLN A 65 17.73 3.38 -9.67
C GLN A 65 17.39 3.17 -11.15
N ASP A 66 18.38 2.92 -12.00
CA ASP A 66 18.15 2.67 -13.44
C ASP A 66 17.35 1.39 -13.70
N ALA A 67 17.39 0.42 -12.77
CA ALA A 67 16.50 -0.75 -12.77
C ALA A 67 15.14 -0.49 -12.09
N SER A 68 14.78 0.77 -11.86
CA SER A 68 13.57 1.20 -11.15
C SER A 68 12.90 2.40 -11.84
N GLN A 69 13.09 2.57 -13.15
CA GLN A 69 12.42 3.64 -13.90
C GLN A 69 10.88 3.57 -13.80
N PRO A 70 10.22 2.38 -13.85
CA PRO A 70 8.78 2.28 -13.60
C PRO A 70 8.36 2.80 -12.22
N TRP A 71 9.16 2.54 -11.19
CA TRP A 71 8.89 3.02 -9.83
C TRP A 71 8.98 4.55 -9.75
N LEU A 72 10.04 5.13 -10.31
CA LEU A 72 10.24 6.58 -10.36
C LEU A 72 9.06 7.29 -11.03
N LEU A 73 8.55 6.70 -12.10
CA LEU A 73 7.41 7.23 -12.83
C LEU A 73 6.10 7.05 -12.04
N TYR A 74 5.83 5.85 -11.50
CA TYR A 74 4.66 5.60 -10.65
C TYR A 74 4.62 6.53 -9.43
N TRP A 75 5.72 6.66 -8.70
CA TRP A 75 5.84 7.56 -7.55
C TRP A 75 5.50 9.00 -7.92
N THR A 76 5.99 9.46 -9.07
CA THR A 76 5.75 10.81 -9.55
C THR A 76 4.28 11.02 -9.96
N LEU A 77 3.72 10.10 -10.75
CA LEU A 77 2.35 10.18 -11.26
C LEU A 77 1.30 10.06 -10.15
N GLN A 78 1.46 9.08 -9.26
CA GLN A 78 0.53 8.89 -8.16
C GLN A 78 0.60 10.05 -7.18
N SER A 79 1.77 10.66 -6.97
CA SER A 79 1.87 11.89 -6.16
C SER A 79 1.09 13.06 -6.79
N PHE A 80 1.09 13.20 -8.12
CA PHE A 80 0.22 14.18 -8.80
C PHE A 80 -1.26 13.87 -8.55
N SER A 81 -1.67 12.61 -8.70
CA SER A 81 -3.04 12.17 -8.45
C SER A 81 -3.51 12.46 -7.02
N ILE A 82 -2.66 12.21 -6.01
CA ILE A 82 -2.96 12.51 -4.60
C ILE A 82 -3.04 14.02 -4.36
N LEU A 83 -2.20 14.82 -5.00
CA LEU A 83 -2.24 16.29 -4.90
C LEU A 83 -3.38 16.93 -5.73
N GLY A 84 -4.16 16.14 -6.46
CA GLY A 84 -5.27 16.62 -7.29
C GLY A 84 -4.82 17.32 -8.58
N VAL A 85 -3.65 16.93 -9.11
CA VAL A 85 -3.06 17.53 -10.31
C VAL A 85 -3.23 16.60 -11.50
N ALA A 86 -3.86 17.11 -12.56
CA ALA A 86 -3.99 16.39 -13.82
C ALA A 86 -2.79 16.65 -14.74
N LEU A 87 -2.35 15.60 -15.45
CA LEU A 87 -1.40 15.74 -16.55
C LEU A 87 -2.11 16.12 -17.85
N ASP A 88 -1.44 16.95 -18.67
CA ASP A 88 -1.90 17.26 -20.02
C ASP A 88 -1.80 16.04 -20.97
N PRO A 89 -2.55 16.05 -22.09
CA PRO A 89 -2.59 14.92 -23.02
C PRO A 89 -1.23 14.50 -23.59
N ASP A 90 -0.33 15.46 -23.86
CA ASP A 90 0.97 15.18 -24.49
C ASP A 90 1.90 14.47 -23.51
N ASN A 91 1.99 14.97 -22.27
CA ASN A 91 2.75 14.30 -21.21
C ASN A 91 2.15 12.94 -20.85
N LYS A 92 0.82 12.77 -20.86
CA LYS A 92 0.19 11.45 -20.72
C LYS A 92 0.63 10.49 -21.81
N GLN A 93 0.62 10.92 -23.08
CA GLN A 93 1.00 10.06 -24.18
C GLN A 93 2.49 9.68 -24.15
N ARG A 94 3.38 10.64 -23.87
CA ARG A 94 4.83 10.37 -23.70
C ARG A 94 5.08 9.37 -22.58
N THR A 95 4.33 9.48 -21.48
CA THR A 95 4.40 8.56 -20.35
C THR A 95 3.95 7.15 -20.76
N ILE A 96 2.83 7.02 -21.46
CA ILE A 96 2.35 5.74 -22.00
C ILE A 96 3.40 5.10 -22.91
N ASP A 97 3.91 5.87 -23.89
CA ASP A 97 4.90 5.38 -24.86
C ASP A 97 6.19 4.92 -24.15
N THR A 98 6.60 5.63 -23.08
CA THR A 98 7.73 5.26 -22.21
C THR A 98 7.48 3.95 -21.46
N ILE A 99 6.30 3.80 -20.84
CA ILE A 99 5.97 2.60 -20.08
C ILE A 99 5.93 1.37 -20.98
N LEU A 100 5.36 1.50 -22.18
CA LEU A 100 5.29 0.40 -23.14
C LEU A 100 6.67 -0.05 -23.64
N ALA A 101 7.67 0.83 -23.64
CA ALA A 101 9.05 0.47 -23.97
C ALA A 101 9.71 -0.44 -22.91
N TRP A 102 9.16 -0.52 -21.71
CA TRP A 102 9.61 -1.41 -20.65
C TRP A 102 8.92 -2.78 -20.67
N GLN A 103 7.88 -2.95 -21.49
CA GLN A 103 7.18 -4.22 -21.58
C GLN A 103 8.10 -5.27 -22.21
N HIS A 104 8.31 -6.36 -21.48
CA HIS A 104 9.21 -7.41 -21.90
C HIS A 104 8.54 -8.27 -23.00
N PRO A 105 9.27 -8.70 -24.05
CA PRO A 105 8.72 -9.48 -25.16
C PRO A 105 8.02 -10.78 -24.74
N ASP A 106 8.44 -11.37 -23.62
CA ASP A 106 7.92 -12.63 -23.08
C ASP A 106 6.92 -12.46 -21.92
N GLY A 107 6.54 -11.22 -21.60
CA GLY A 107 5.57 -10.89 -20.53
C GLY A 107 6.21 -10.21 -19.32
N GLY A 108 5.41 -9.39 -18.62
CA GLY A 108 5.89 -8.52 -17.54
C GLY A 108 6.53 -7.22 -18.05
N PHE A 109 6.98 -6.39 -17.11
CA PHE A 109 7.77 -5.19 -17.38
C PHE A 109 9.13 -5.28 -16.67
N GLY A 110 10.16 -4.75 -17.31
CA GLY A 110 11.50 -4.61 -16.74
C GLY A 110 11.71 -3.28 -16.03
N GLY A 111 12.86 -3.13 -15.35
CA GLY A 111 13.26 -1.90 -14.66
C GLY A 111 13.61 -0.71 -15.58
N GLY A 112 13.73 -0.98 -16.88
CA GLY A 112 14.04 -0.06 -17.96
C GLY A 112 14.05 -0.81 -19.30
N PRO A 113 14.24 -0.11 -20.45
CA PRO A 113 14.18 -0.75 -21.77
C PRO A 113 15.24 -1.85 -21.92
N GLY A 114 14.83 -3.03 -22.38
CA GLY A 114 15.72 -4.18 -22.59
C GLY A 114 16.15 -4.92 -21.33
N GLN A 115 15.70 -4.51 -20.15
CA GLN A 115 15.96 -5.24 -18.90
C GLN A 115 14.98 -6.43 -18.74
N ALA A 116 15.40 -7.43 -17.97
CA ALA A 116 14.56 -8.59 -17.66
C ALA A 116 13.27 -8.20 -16.94
N ALA A 117 12.18 -8.92 -17.23
CA ALA A 117 10.91 -8.74 -16.55
C ALA A 117 11.01 -9.04 -15.05
N HIS A 118 10.33 -8.26 -14.23
CA HIS A 118 10.36 -8.40 -12.77
C HIS A 118 9.02 -7.95 -12.17
N LEU A 119 8.54 -8.63 -11.12
CA LEU A 119 7.21 -8.41 -10.52
C LEU A 119 7.03 -6.97 -9.99
N LEU A 120 8.03 -6.43 -9.30
CA LEU A 120 8.02 -5.07 -8.76
C LEU A 120 7.87 -3.97 -9.83
N PRO A 121 8.74 -3.86 -10.86
CA PRO A 121 8.52 -2.90 -11.94
C PRO A 121 7.27 -3.20 -12.78
N THR A 122 6.82 -4.46 -12.84
CA THR A 122 5.51 -4.82 -13.44
C THR A 122 4.36 -4.14 -12.71
N TYR A 123 4.32 -4.22 -11.38
CA TYR A 123 3.34 -3.49 -10.56
C TYR A 123 3.43 -1.99 -10.83
N ALA A 124 4.63 -1.42 -10.77
CA ALA A 124 4.79 0.03 -10.93
C ALA A 124 4.38 0.50 -12.33
N ALA A 125 4.71 -0.25 -13.39
CA ALA A 125 4.30 0.04 -14.76
C ALA A 125 2.78 -0.01 -14.93
N VAL A 126 2.12 -1.04 -14.41
CA VAL A 126 0.65 -1.19 -14.50
C VAL A 126 -0.07 -0.12 -13.69
N SER A 127 0.41 0.18 -12.47
CA SER A 127 -0.12 1.28 -11.66
C SER A 127 0.12 2.67 -12.28
N ALA A 128 1.25 2.87 -12.96
CA ALA A 128 1.48 4.07 -13.75
C ALA A 128 0.52 4.16 -14.96
N LEU A 129 0.27 3.05 -15.66
CA LEU A 129 -0.74 2.98 -16.72
C LEU A 129 -2.15 3.21 -16.18
N ALA A 130 -2.47 2.84 -14.95
CA ALA A 130 -3.75 3.19 -14.32
C ALA A 130 -3.92 4.71 -14.17
N ASN A 131 -2.83 5.44 -13.89
CA ASN A 131 -2.84 6.90 -13.73
C ASN A 131 -2.99 7.66 -15.06
N VAL A 132 -2.34 7.19 -16.14
CA VAL A 132 -2.26 7.97 -17.40
C VAL A 132 -2.90 7.31 -18.62
N GLY A 133 -3.11 5.99 -18.57
CA GLY A 133 -3.60 5.19 -19.67
C GLY A 133 -5.11 5.31 -19.89
N ARG A 134 -5.56 4.65 -20.95
CA ARG A 134 -6.95 4.60 -21.40
C ARG A 134 -7.16 3.39 -22.34
N PRO A 135 -8.41 3.01 -22.63
CA PRO A 135 -8.70 2.04 -23.68
C PRO A 135 -8.33 2.54 -25.08
N GLY A 136 -8.15 1.62 -26.02
CA GLY A 136 -8.00 1.86 -27.44
C GLY A 136 -6.55 1.99 -27.92
N PRO A 137 -6.38 2.27 -29.23
CA PRO A 137 -5.06 2.43 -29.84
C PRO A 137 -4.25 3.54 -29.15
N ARG A 138 -2.98 3.24 -28.84
CA ARG A 138 -2.06 4.13 -28.10
C ARG A 138 -2.53 4.52 -26.69
N GLY A 139 -3.54 3.86 -26.16
CA GLY A 139 -4.07 4.12 -24.82
C GLY A 139 -3.25 3.50 -23.69
N GLY A 140 -2.37 2.55 -24.00
CA GLY A 140 -1.52 1.84 -23.04
C GLY A 140 -2.19 0.59 -22.46
N TRP A 141 -3.50 0.62 -22.18
CA TRP A 141 -4.19 -0.51 -21.55
C TRP A 141 -4.29 -1.73 -22.49
N ASP A 142 -4.78 -1.52 -23.72
CA ASP A 142 -4.95 -2.60 -24.70
C ASP A 142 -3.63 -3.07 -25.32
N GLN A 143 -2.52 -2.41 -25.01
CA GLN A 143 -1.19 -2.79 -25.45
C GLN A 143 -0.43 -3.64 -24.42
N VAL A 144 -1.00 -3.86 -23.23
CA VAL A 144 -0.47 -4.83 -22.26
C VAL A 144 -0.81 -6.24 -22.75
N ASP A 145 0.21 -7.04 -23.05
CA ASP A 145 0.04 -8.44 -23.45
C ASP A 145 -0.29 -9.29 -22.22
N ARG A 146 -1.60 -9.39 -21.94
CA ARG A 146 -2.17 -10.12 -20.80
C ARG A 146 -1.86 -11.61 -20.81
N ALA A 147 -1.79 -12.23 -21.99
CA ALA A 147 -1.50 -13.65 -22.11
C ALA A 147 -0.04 -13.94 -21.71
N LYS A 148 0.89 -13.12 -22.19
CA LYS A 148 2.30 -13.22 -21.80
C LYS A 148 2.52 -12.82 -20.35
N MET A 149 1.80 -11.81 -19.84
CA MET A 149 1.82 -11.45 -18.43
C MET A 149 1.46 -12.63 -17.53
N TYR A 150 0.38 -13.34 -17.83
CA TYR A 150 -0.02 -14.53 -17.08
C TYR A 150 1.03 -15.65 -17.18
N LYS A 151 1.57 -15.89 -18.38
CA LYS A 151 2.66 -16.86 -18.57
C LYS A 151 3.89 -16.51 -17.74
N PHE A 152 4.27 -15.24 -17.68
CA PHE A 152 5.36 -14.74 -16.83
C PHE A 152 5.07 -15.03 -15.36
N PHE A 153 3.88 -14.70 -14.85
CA PHE A 153 3.51 -15.01 -13.46
C PHE A 153 3.61 -16.50 -13.14
N MET A 154 3.05 -17.36 -13.99
CA MET A 154 3.10 -18.81 -13.80
C MET A 154 4.54 -19.35 -13.86
N SER A 155 5.42 -18.74 -14.66
CA SER A 155 6.82 -19.15 -14.74
C SER A 155 7.65 -18.81 -13.48
N LEU A 156 7.13 -17.94 -12.61
CA LEU A 156 7.75 -17.54 -11.35
C LEU A 156 7.17 -18.28 -10.14
N LYS A 157 5.99 -18.89 -10.29
CA LYS A 157 5.28 -19.61 -9.22
C LYS A 157 6.11 -20.77 -8.72
N GLN A 158 6.27 -20.86 -7.40
CA GLN A 158 6.97 -21.95 -6.73
C GLN A 158 5.97 -22.99 -6.18
N PRO A 159 6.38 -24.26 -6.00
CA PRO A 159 5.52 -25.32 -5.48
C PRO A 159 4.96 -25.05 -4.08
N ASP A 160 5.57 -24.12 -3.34
CA ASP A 160 5.22 -23.80 -1.97
C ASP A 160 4.20 -22.64 -1.84
N GLY A 161 3.72 -22.13 -2.98
CA GLY A 161 2.81 -20.99 -3.07
C GLY A 161 3.52 -19.64 -3.12
N SER A 162 4.84 -19.60 -2.97
CA SER A 162 5.63 -18.38 -3.14
C SER A 162 5.91 -18.08 -4.61
N PHE A 163 6.51 -16.92 -4.88
CA PHE A 163 6.90 -16.49 -6.21
C PHE A 163 8.32 -15.93 -6.18
N LEU A 164 9.12 -16.32 -7.18
CA LEU A 164 10.32 -15.55 -7.50
C LEU A 164 9.91 -14.16 -7.99
N VAL A 165 10.69 -13.13 -7.70
CA VAL A 165 10.38 -11.78 -8.20
C VAL A 165 10.78 -11.58 -9.68
N SER A 166 11.70 -12.41 -10.17
CA SER A 166 12.14 -12.53 -11.56
C SER A 166 12.80 -13.91 -11.73
N HIS A 167 13.11 -14.33 -12.96
CA HIS A 167 13.82 -15.58 -13.17
C HIS A 167 15.17 -15.57 -12.46
N HIS A 168 15.43 -16.60 -11.65
CA HIS A 168 16.67 -16.75 -10.86
C HIS A 168 16.88 -15.68 -9.77
N ALA A 169 15.82 -15.03 -9.31
CA ALA A 169 15.86 -13.99 -8.28
C ALA A 169 15.37 -14.48 -6.91
N GLU A 170 15.21 -13.56 -5.96
CA GLU A 170 14.72 -13.83 -4.62
C GLU A 170 13.22 -14.17 -4.56
N VAL A 171 12.81 -14.74 -3.42
CA VAL A 171 11.41 -14.97 -3.03
C VAL A 171 11.09 -14.15 -1.80
N ASP A 172 10.08 -13.29 -1.89
CA ASP A 172 9.52 -12.58 -0.74
C ASP A 172 8.11 -12.03 -1.00
N ALA A 173 7.47 -11.55 0.06
CA ALA A 173 6.10 -11.03 0.08
C ALA A 173 5.86 -9.84 -0.85
N ARG A 174 6.90 -9.07 -1.25
CA ARG A 174 6.75 -7.95 -2.20
C ARG A 174 6.32 -8.48 -3.56
N GLY A 175 6.91 -9.60 -4.00
CA GLY A 175 6.57 -10.26 -5.25
C GLY A 175 5.09 -10.63 -5.31
N ILE A 176 4.58 -11.24 -4.24
CA ILE A 176 3.18 -11.64 -4.12
C ILE A 176 2.25 -10.44 -4.19
N TYR A 177 2.51 -9.39 -3.39
CA TYR A 177 1.68 -8.18 -3.41
C TYR A 177 1.65 -7.54 -4.80
N CYS A 178 2.82 -7.38 -5.43
CA CYS A 178 2.94 -6.79 -6.77
C CYS A 178 2.20 -7.62 -7.84
N LEU A 179 2.32 -8.94 -7.78
CA LEU A 179 1.63 -9.87 -8.68
C LEU A 179 0.12 -9.78 -8.49
N LEU A 180 -0.37 -9.83 -7.25
CA LEU A 180 -1.81 -9.80 -6.95
C LEU A 180 -2.44 -8.49 -7.39
N VAL A 181 -1.85 -7.33 -7.06
CA VAL A 181 -2.39 -6.04 -7.53
C VAL A 181 -2.45 -6.01 -9.05
N THR A 182 -1.40 -6.45 -9.73
CA THR A 182 -1.37 -6.49 -11.20
C THR A 182 -2.45 -7.43 -11.76
N ALA A 183 -2.61 -8.61 -11.16
CA ALA A 183 -3.60 -9.59 -11.58
C ALA A 183 -5.04 -9.11 -11.32
N TYR A 184 -5.27 -8.36 -10.24
CA TYR A 184 -6.53 -7.65 -9.99
C TYR A 184 -6.78 -6.60 -11.07
N LEU A 185 -5.88 -5.66 -11.30
CA LEU A 185 -6.09 -4.57 -12.26
C LEU A 185 -6.30 -5.07 -13.70
N LEU A 186 -5.61 -6.16 -14.08
CA LEU A 186 -5.66 -6.73 -15.44
C LEU A 186 -6.62 -7.92 -15.59
N ASN A 187 -7.37 -8.28 -14.54
CA ASN A 187 -8.28 -9.43 -14.55
C ASN A 187 -7.57 -10.73 -15.00
N LEU A 188 -6.54 -11.14 -14.25
CA LEU A 188 -5.68 -12.30 -14.51
C LEU A 188 -5.70 -13.35 -13.39
N LEU A 189 -6.52 -13.16 -12.36
CA LEU A 189 -6.59 -14.11 -11.24
C LEU A 189 -7.23 -15.44 -11.67
N THR A 190 -6.62 -16.54 -11.26
CA THR A 190 -7.14 -17.90 -11.42
C THR A 190 -6.86 -18.68 -10.13
N PRO A 191 -7.64 -19.74 -9.81
CA PRO A 191 -7.32 -20.62 -8.68
C PRO A 191 -5.89 -21.19 -8.74
N GLU A 192 -5.45 -21.60 -9.93
CA GLU A 192 -4.10 -22.13 -10.17
C GLU A 192 -3.02 -21.09 -9.86
N LEU A 193 -3.20 -19.84 -10.31
CA LEU A 193 -2.24 -18.78 -10.07
C LEU A 193 -2.00 -18.61 -8.57
N VAL A 194 -3.06 -18.56 -7.77
CA VAL A 194 -2.96 -18.23 -6.34
C VAL A 194 -2.89 -19.44 -5.40
N GLU A 195 -2.91 -20.66 -5.93
CA GLU A 195 -2.83 -21.89 -5.13
C GLU A 195 -1.64 -21.87 -4.15
N GLY A 196 -1.90 -22.17 -2.87
CA GLY A 196 -0.88 -22.21 -1.80
C GLY A 196 -0.36 -20.84 -1.34
N THR A 197 -0.68 -19.75 -2.05
CA THR A 197 -0.13 -18.41 -1.77
C THR A 197 -0.53 -17.91 -0.39
N ALA A 198 -1.77 -18.15 0.04
CA ALA A 198 -2.23 -17.75 1.37
C ALA A 198 -1.48 -18.50 2.48
N GLY A 199 -1.14 -19.78 2.26
CA GLY A 199 -0.34 -20.56 3.18
C GLY A 199 1.08 -20.00 3.34
N PHE A 200 1.71 -19.57 2.25
CA PHE A 200 3.01 -18.90 2.29
C PHE A 200 2.95 -17.53 2.99
N VAL A 201 1.92 -16.72 2.69
CA VAL A 201 1.74 -15.41 3.33
C VAL A 201 1.57 -15.55 4.84
N ALA A 202 0.71 -16.49 5.29
CA ALA A 202 0.51 -16.77 6.71
C ALA A 202 1.81 -17.19 7.41
N SER A 203 2.63 -18.04 6.77
CA SER A 203 3.90 -18.50 7.37
C SER A 203 4.97 -17.41 7.47
N CYS A 204 4.78 -16.25 6.85
CA CYS A 204 5.69 -15.11 7.00
C CYS A 204 5.47 -14.33 8.32
N GLN A 205 4.37 -14.57 9.06
CA GLN A 205 4.10 -13.88 10.31
C GLN A 205 5.11 -14.27 11.41
N THR A 206 5.67 -13.28 12.10
CA THR A 206 6.69 -13.51 13.13
C THR A 206 6.08 -13.53 14.53
N TYR A 207 6.88 -13.92 15.51
CA TYR A 207 6.51 -13.89 16.93
C TYR A 207 6.15 -12.48 17.44
N GLU A 208 6.61 -11.42 16.76
CA GLU A 208 6.30 -10.04 17.14
C GLU A 208 4.85 -9.66 16.78
N GLY A 209 4.30 -10.30 15.75
CA GLY A 209 2.95 -10.09 15.22
C GLY A 209 2.91 -9.54 13.79
N GLY A 210 3.94 -8.79 13.37
CA GLY A 210 4.11 -8.37 11.97
C GLY A 210 4.64 -9.49 11.09
N PHE A 211 4.88 -9.19 9.81
CA PHE A 211 5.38 -10.16 8.83
C PHE A 211 6.82 -9.88 8.43
N SER A 212 7.57 -10.96 8.26
CA SER A 212 8.90 -10.98 7.66
C SER A 212 8.81 -11.02 6.13
N SER A 213 9.98 -10.97 5.48
CA SER A 213 10.06 -10.97 4.02
C SER A 213 9.56 -12.26 3.38
N SER A 214 9.84 -13.41 4.00
CA SER A 214 9.63 -14.73 3.39
C SER A 214 9.49 -15.78 4.47
N SER A 215 9.31 -17.05 4.08
CA SER A 215 9.32 -18.18 5.00
C SER A 215 10.01 -19.38 4.35
N GLN A 216 10.62 -20.25 5.14
CA GLN A 216 11.35 -21.41 4.64
C GLN A 216 10.42 -22.61 4.44
N PRO A 217 10.24 -23.14 3.22
CA PRO A 217 9.57 -24.42 3.03
C PRO A 217 10.52 -25.59 3.35
N TYR A 218 9.93 -26.71 3.75
CA TYR A 218 10.61 -28.01 3.82
C TYR A 218 9.90 -29.01 2.92
N TYR A 219 10.66 -29.99 2.44
CA TYR A 219 10.17 -30.98 1.50
C TYR A 219 10.49 -32.40 1.99
N SER A 220 9.54 -33.31 1.81
CA SER A 220 9.76 -34.73 1.98
C SER A 220 10.10 -35.37 0.64
N PRO A 221 11.09 -36.28 0.57
CA PRO A 221 11.33 -37.06 -0.63
C PRO A 221 10.14 -38.00 -0.88
N GLY A 222 9.58 -37.91 -2.07
CA GLY A 222 8.54 -38.82 -2.57
C GLY A 222 9.13 -39.93 -3.46
N PRO A 223 8.30 -40.92 -3.84
CA PRO A 223 8.70 -41.97 -4.76
C PRO A 223 9.20 -41.39 -6.09
N SER A 224 10.22 -42.00 -6.69
CA SER A 224 10.73 -41.62 -8.02
C SER A 224 11.29 -40.18 -8.13
N GLY A 225 11.77 -39.60 -7.03
CA GLY A 225 12.46 -38.30 -7.02
C GLY A 225 11.55 -37.08 -7.02
N THR A 226 10.22 -37.26 -6.95
CA THR A 226 9.29 -36.14 -6.69
C THR A 226 9.43 -35.68 -5.24
N SER A 227 9.37 -34.38 -4.98
CA SER A 227 9.36 -33.84 -3.60
C SER A 227 7.98 -33.31 -3.25
N THR A 228 7.48 -33.63 -2.06
CA THR A 228 6.20 -33.11 -1.56
C THR A 228 6.48 -32.06 -0.49
N ILE A 229 5.83 -30.90 -0.59
CA ILE A 229 5.95 -29.86 0.43
C ILE A 229 5.37 -30.34 1.77
N LEU A 230 6.07 -30.02 2.86
CA LEU A 230 5.57 -30.20 4.22
C LEU A 230 4.72 -28.99 4.63
N ASN A 231 3.57 -29.26 5.24
CA ASN A 231 2.70 -28.20 5.78
C ASN A 231 3.36 -27.41 6.92
N ALA A 232 4.25 -28.05 7.68
CA ALA A 232 4.99 -27.45 8.78
C ALA A 232 6.31 -28.22 9.06
N PRO A 233 7.31 -27.59 9.70
CA PRO A 233 7.36 -26.16 10.04
C PRO A 233 7.61 -25.30 8.79
N ARG A 234 7.16 -24.04 8.80
CA ARG A 234 7.50 -23.03 7.78
C ARG A 234 7.98 -21.75 8.48
N PRO A 235 9.22 -21.74 9.02
CA PRO A 235 9.66 -20.63 9.85
C PRO A 235 9.80 -19.35 9.02
N PRO A 236 9.40 -18.19 9.57
CA PRO A 236 9.58 -16.89 8.92
C PRO A 236 11.07 -16.57 8.78
N LEU A 237 11.43 -15.92 7.67
CA LEU A 237 12.79 -15.52 7.32
C LEU A 237 12.93 -14.00 7.42
N GLY A 238 13.39 -13.56 8.59
CA GLY A 238 13.64 -12.16 8.92
C GLY A 238 12.77 -11.64 10.06
N GLU A 239 12.94 -10.36 10.36
CA GLU A 239 12.20 -9.62 11.40
C GLU A 239 10.84 -9.15 10.86
N ALA A 240 9.88 -8.87 11.75
CA ALA A 240 8.68 -8.14 11.37
C ALA A 240 9.05 -6.76 10.80
N HIS A 241 8.50 -6.41 9.65
CA HIS A 241 8.82 -5.15 8.97
C HIS A 241 7.59 -4.54 8.31
N GLY A 242 7.44 -3.20 8.37
CA GLY A 242 6.23 -2.50 7.94
C GLY A 242 5.93 -2.75 6.45
N GLY A 243 6.96 -2.65 5.60
CA GLY A 243 6.81 -2.92 4.17
C GLY A 243 6.30 -4.34 3.86
N TYR A 244 6.92 -5.37 4.47
CA TYR A 244 6.49 -6.76 4.27
C TYR A 244 5.14 -7.04 4.93
N THR A 245 4.86 -6.41 6.07
CA THR A 245 3.57 -6.48 6.77
C THR A 245 2.44 -5.94 5.90
N PHE A 246 2.63 -4.79 5.27
CA PHE A 246 1.66 -4.27 4.31
C PHE A 246 1.47 -5.20 3.11
N CYS A 247 2.57 -5.67 2.51
CA CYS A 247 2.51 -6.58 1.38
C CYS A 247 1.75 -7.86 1.73
N SER A 248 2.04 -8.46 2.89
CA SER A 248 1.39 -9.67 3.38
C SER A 248 -0.07 -9.44 3.72
N LEU A 249 -0.42 -8.37 4.45
CA LEU A 249 -1.80 -8.07 4.82
C LEU A 249 -2.67 -7.71 3.60
N GLY A 250 -2.15 -6.88 2.70
CA GLY A 250 -2.82 -6.56 1.44
C GLY A 250 -3.04 -7.80 0.58
N SER A 251 -2.03 -8.67 0.49
CA SER A 251 -2.14 -9.97 -0.20
C SER A 251 -3.18 -10.87 0.46
N TRP A 252 -3.18 -10.95 1.79
CA TRP A 252 -4.15 -11.74 2.56
C TRP A 252 -5.60 -11.34 2.28
N ILE A 253 -5.88 -10.04 2.18
CA ILE A 253 -7.20 -9.51 1.84
C ILE A 253 -7.57 -9.84 0.39
N MET A 254 -6.65 -9.65 -0.56
CA MET A 254 -6.84 -10.00 -1.97
C MET A 254 -7.03 -11.52 -2.19
N LEU A 255 -6.59 -12.36 -1.26
CA LEU A 255 -6.76 -13.82 -1.35
C LEU A 255 -8.08 -14.31 -0.71
N GLN A 256 -8.84 -13.46 0.00
CA GLN A 256 -10.09 -13.87 0.65
C GLN A 256 -11.11 -14.55 -0.29
N PRO A 257 -11.36 -14.07 -1.53
CA PRO A 257 -12.29 -14.74 -2.44
C PRO A 257 -11.89 -16.19 -2.76
N PHE A 258 -10.60 -16.50 -2.73
CA PHE A 258 -10.07 -17.84 -2.99
C PHE A 258 -10.05 -18.70 -1.73
N LEU A 259 -9.67 -18.12 -0.60
CA LEU A 259 -9.73 -18.78 0.70
C LEU A 259 -11.15 -19.25 1.03
N ALA A 260 -12.18 -18.51 0.61
CA ALA A 260 -13.58 -18.89 0.79
C ALA A 260 -13.95 -20.22 0.08
N LEU A 261 -13.17 -20.65 -0.90
CA LEU A 261 -13.35 -21.91 -1.63
C LEU A 261 -12.65 -23.10 -0.95
N GLU A 262 -11.70 -22.84 -0.05
CA GLU A 262 -10.93 -23.86 0.65
C GLU A 262 -11.70 -24.43 1.87
N ASP A 263 -11.41 -25.68 2.21
CA ASP A 263 -11.92 -26.37 3.40
C ASP A 263 -11.56 -25.55 4.67
N PRO A 264 -12.56 -25.12 5.46
CA PRO A 264 -12.34 -24.35 6.68
C PRO A 264 -11.40 -25.02 7.70
N SER A 265 -11.29 -26.36 7.68
CA SER A 265 -10.45 -27.12 8.62
C SER A 265 -8.96 -27.11 8.29
N THR A 266 -8.60 -26.79 7.03
CA THR A 266 -7.20 -26.78 6.55
C THR A 266 -6.74 -25.39 6.11
N ARG A 267 -7.66 -24.42 6.11
CA ARG A 267 -7.39 -23.03 5.73
C ARG A 267 -6.29 -22.42 6.61
N PRO A 268 -5.27 -21.74 6.02
CA PRO A 268 -4.29 -21.00 6.80
C PRO A 268 -4.96 -19.88 7.61
N SER A 269 -4.29 -19.43 8.68
CA SER A 269 -4.76 -18.34 9.52
C SER A 269 -3.64 -17.36 9.86
N VAL A 270 -4.04 -16.13 10.21
CA VAL A 270 -3.16 -15.04 10.65
C VAL A 270 -3.58 -14.63 12.05
N ASP A 271 -2.62 -14.43 12.96
CA ASP A 271 -2.89 -13.87 14.28
C ASP A 271 -3.07 -12.36 14.19
N PHE A 272 -4.31 -11.94 14.00
CA PHE A 272 -4.67 -10.53 13.89
C PHE A 272 -4.53 -9.74 15.19
N LYS A 273 -4.58 -10.41 16.35
CA LYS A 273 -4.39 -9.75 17.65
C LYS A 273 -2.92 -9.37 17.82
N ALA A 274 -2.02 -10.29 17.52
CA ALA A 274 -0.58 -10.02 17.52
C ALA A 274 -0.22 -8.95 16.48
N LEU A 275 -0.80 -9.03 15.28
CA LEU A 275 -0.59 -8.04 14.21
C LEU A 275 -1.05 -6.64 14.60
N LEU A 276 -2.27 -6.49 15.12
CA LEU A 276 -2.80 -5.20 15.58
C LEU A 276 -1.89 -4.61 16.66
N ARG A 277 -1.49 -5.42 17.65
CA ARG A 277 -0.54 -5.00 18.68
C ARG A 277 0.76 -4.51 18.04
N TRP A 278 1.36 -5.27 17.13
CA TRP A 278 2.63 -4.88 16.52
C TRP A 278 2.52 -3.56 15.76
N LEU A 279 1.48 -3.40 14.93
CA LEU A 279 1.25 -2.18 14.15
C LEU A 279 1.08 -0.93 15.02
N THR A 280 0.34 -1.01 16.13
CA THR A 280 0.17 0.14 17.02
C THR A 280 1.47 0.53 17.73
N HIS A 281 2.35 -0.43 18.03
CA HIS A 281 3.66 -0.15 18.64
C HIS A 281 4.67 0.43 17.65
N MET A 282 4.38 0.40 16.35
CA MET A 282 5.25 1.05 15.36
C MET A 282 5.03 2.57 15.29
N GLN A 283 3.95 3.11 15.89
CA GLN A 283 3.78 4.56 15.95
C GLN A 283 4.70 5.16 17.01
N GLY A 284 5.46 6.18 16.61
CA GLY A 284 6.35 6.93 17.49
C GLY A 284 5.59 7.68 18.58
N LEU A 285 6.28 7.96 19.68
CA LEU A 285 5.73 8.77 20.77
C LEU A 285 5.72 10.26 20.38
N PRO A 286 5.12 11.16 21.19
CA PRO A 286 5.12 12.60 20.90
C PRO A 286 6.51 13.20 20.66
N ILE A 287 7.58 12.64 21.24
CA ILE A 287 8.96 13.10 20.99
C ILE A 287 9.45 12.79 19.56
N GLU A 288 8.85 11.79 18.93
CA GLU A 288 9.09 11.42 17.53
C GLU A 288 7.99 11.98 16.60
N LEU A 289 7.18 12.92 17.11
CA LEU A 289 6.05 13.56 16.43
C LEU A 289 4.98 12.59 15.92
N GLY A 290 4.92 11.34 16.41
CA GLY A 290 3.91 10.38 15.98
C GLY A 290 4.10 9.76 14.59
N GLY A 291 5.28 9.89 13.99
CA GLY A 291 5.65 9.17 12.76
C GLY A 291 5.80 7.66 13.00
N PHE A 292 5.74 6.85 11.95
CA PHE A 292 5.89 5.40 12.07
C PHE A 292 7.34 4.95 11.88
N ARG A 293 7.77 3.93 12.64
CA ARG A 293 8.99 3.16 12.38
C ARG A 293 8.66 1.89 11.62
N GLY A 294 9.64 1.36 10.90
CA GLY A 294 9.45 0.15 10.08
C GLY A 294 9.51 -1.16 10.85
N ARG A 295 10.23 -1.16 11.98
CA ARG A 295 10.45 -2.35 12.81
C ARG A 295 10.91 -1.93 14.21
N THR A 296 10.85 -2.87 15.15
CA THR A 296 11.14 -2.64 16.56
C THR A 296 12.54 -2.04 16.77
N ASN A 297 12.67 -1.03 17.64
CA ASN A 297 13.93 -0.36 17.95
C ASN A 297 14.67 0.26 16.75
N LYS A 298 13.95 0.63 15.69
CA LYS A 298 14.48 1.51 14.63
C LYS A 298 13.79 2.87 14.65
N LEU A 299 14.37 3.79 13.92
CA LEU A 299 13.92 5.18 13.83
C LEU A 299 12.61 5.30 13.05
N VAL A 300 11.82 6.32 13.36
CA VAL A 300 10.69 6.75 12.54
C VAL A 300 11.14 7.14 11.13
N ASP A 301 10.31 6.95 10.11
CA ASP A 301 10.58 7.30 8.72
C ASP A 301 9.25 7.55 7.98
N GLY A 302 9.19 8.64 7.23
CA GLY A 302 8.01 9.10 6.53
C GLY A 302 7.41 8.10 5.55
N CYS A 303 8.16 7.16 4.99
CA CYS A 303 7.57 6.15 4.11
C CYS A 303 6.67 5.15 4.86
N TYR A 304 6.92 4.91 6.15
CA TYR A 304 6.06 4.04 6.96
C TYR A 304 4.70 4.68 7.30
N SER A 305 4.53 5.96 7.00
CA SER A 305 3.21 6.60 6.98
C SER A 305 2.23 5.82 6.09
N TRP A 306 2.71 5.26 4.97
CA TRP A 306 1.93 4.35 4.14
C TRP A 306 2.09 2.88 4.56
N TRP A 307 3.32 2.38 4.65
CA TRP A 307 3.55 0.95 4.86
C TRP A 307 3.08 0.44 6.22
N VAL A 308 2.95 1.29 7.24
CA VAL A 308 2.37 0.93 8.52
C VAL A 308 1.00 1.60 8.68
N GLY A 309 0.91 2.91 8.46
CA GLY A 309 -0.36 3.64 8.59
C GLY A 309 -1.46 3.11 7.66
N GLY A 310 -1.12 2.69 6.44
CA GLY A 310 -2.07 2.10 5.49
C GLY A 310 -2.64 0.73 5.92
N CYS A 311 -1.98 0.02 6.85
CA CYS A 311 -2.47 -1.26 7.36
C CYS A 311 -3.74 -1.12 8.21
N PHE A 312 -4.00 0.05 8.81
CA PHE A 312 -5.17 0.20 9.68
C PHE A 312 -6.49 0.13 8.93
N SER A 313 -6.59 0.72 7.73
CA SER A 313 -7.77 0.54 6.86
C SER A 313 -7.93 -0.91 6.41
N LEU A 314 -6.81 -1.62 6.19
CA LEU A 314 -6.82 -3.04 5.85
C LEU A 314 -7.35 -3.90 7.02
N LEU A 315 -6.90 -3.65 8.25
CA LEU A 315 -7.44 -4.32 9.45
C LEU A 315 -8.93 -4.02 9.66
N ALA A 316 -9.34 -2.76 9.51
CA ALA A 316 -10.73 -2.36 9.65
C ALA A 316 -11.65 -3.10 8.66
N SER A 317 -11.17 -3.36 7.44
CA SER A 317 -11.91 -4.12 6.43
C SER A 317 -12.19 -5.58 6.84
N LEU A 318 -11.36 -6.13 7.71
CA LEU A 318 -11.51 -7.47 8.30
C LEU A 318 -12.35 -7.44 9.60
N GLY A 319 -12.92 -6.28 9.95
CA GLY A 319 -13.68 -6.09 11.19
C GLY A 319 -12.82 -5.97 12.45
N ILE A 320 -11.51 -5.77 12.30
CA ILE A 320 -10.58 -5.71 13.43
C ILE A 320 -10.47 -4.26 13.91
N GLY A 321 -10.74 -4.06 15.21
CA GLY A 321 -10.57 -2.78 15.88
C GLY A 321 -11.65 -1.74 15.59
N GLY A 322 -12.90 -2.19 15.37
CA GLY A 322 -14.11 -1.39 15.65
C GLY A 322 -14.61 -0.44 14.56
N GLY A 323 -13.89 -0.28 13.43
CA GLY A 323 -14.21 0.68 12.37
C GLY A 323 -15.17 0.21 11.27
N GLN A 324 -15.94 -0.87 11.45
CA GLN A 324 -17.03 -1.12 10.50
C GLN A 324 -18.07 -0.04 10.66
N GLY A 325 -18.48 0.57 9.55
CA GLY A 325 -19.59 1.51 9.46
C GLY A 325 -20.73 1.03 10.34
N ARG A 326 -20.81 1.62 11.54
CA ARG A 326 -21.94 1.42 12.42
C ARG A 326 -23.09 2.05 11.66
N ASP A 327 -23.87 1.23 10.98
CA ASP A 327 -25.32 1.42 11.02
C ASP A 327 -25.66 1.35 12.51
N VAL A 328 -25.56 2.49 13.20
CA VAL A 328 -26.17 2.68 14.49
C VAL A 328 -27.65 2.57 14.19
N ASP A 329 -28.16 1.36 14.33
CA ASP A 329 -29.58 1.13 14.51
C ASP A 329 -29.97 2.05 15.67
N THR A 330 -30.64 3.17 15.37
CA THR A 330 -31.14 4.12 16.35
C THR A 330 -32.34 3.49 17.06
N GLY A 331 -32.08 2.38 17.75
CA GLY A 331 -32.95 1.76 18.72
C GLY A 331 -32.82 2.52 20.02
N SER A 332 -33.74 3.46 20.21
CA SER A 332 -34.08 4.17 21.46
C SER A 332 -33.52 3.57 22.77
N SER A 333 -32.71 4.36 23.48
CA SER A 333 -32.81 4.41 24.95
C SER A 333 -32.33 5.77 25.46
N ASP A 334 -33.27 6.56 25.95
CA ASP A 334 -33.01 7.75 26.77
C ASP A 334 -32.19 7.36 28.00
N SER A 335 -31.02 7.99 28.18
CA SER A 335 -30.49 8.25 29.52
C SER A 335 -29.46 9.39 29.49
N GLU A 336 -29.87 10.48 30.12
CA GLU A 336 -29.16 11.64 30.64
C GLU A 336 -27.62 11.55 30.76
N GLY A 337 -26.94 12.49 30.10
CA GLY A 337 -26.08 13.45 30.80
C GLY A 337 -24.77 12.96 31.41
N GLU A 338 -23.84 12.47 30.60
CA GLU A 338 -22.40 12.63 30.86
C GLU A 338 -21.72 13.08 29.56
N LEU A 339 -20.93 14.17 29.66
CA LEU A 339 -20.10 14.69 28.59
C LEU A 339 -18.87 13.79 28.49
N TRP A 340 -19.02 12.62 27.86
CA TRP A 340 -17.88 11.80 27.46
C TRP A 340 -17.21 12.59 26.33
N ASP A 341 -16.12 13.29 26.64
CA ASP A 341 -15.24 13.88 25.63
C ASP A 341 -15.09 12.86 24.50
N GLU A 342 -15.25 13.29 23.25
CA GLU A 342 -15.09 12.48 22.05
C GLU A 342 -13.67 11.86 22.03
N VAL A 343 -13.49 10.74 22.74
CA VAL A 343 -12.27 9.95 22.67
C VAL A 343 -12.24 9.44 21.23
N ASP A 344 -11.21 9.85 20.49
CA ASP A 344 -10.95 9.32 19.16
C ASP A 344 -10.84 7.79 19.28
N ASP A 345 -11.91 7.08 18.92
CA ASP A 345 -12.02 5.61 18.92
C ASP A 345 -11.06 4.96 17.90
N SER A 346 -10.17 5.74 17.28
CA SER A 346 -9.16 5.26 16.34
C SER A 346 -8.09 4.40 17.02
N LEU A 347 -7.74 3.30 16.37
CA LEU A 347 -6.68 2.38 16.81
C LEU A 347 -5.28 2.99 16.77
N TRP A 348 -5.12 4.15 16.14
CA TRP A 348 -3.85 4.82 15.90
C TRP A 348 -4.04 6.33 15.83
N ASN A 349 -3.00 7.09 16.14
CA ASN A 349 -3.11 8.54 16.23
C ASN A 349 -2.96 9.18 14.84
N ARG A 350 -4.09 9.36 14.16
CA ARG A 350 -4.16 9.97 12.82
C ARG A 350 -3.65 11.40 12.81
N ILE A 351 -3.97 12.17 13.85
CA ILE A 351 -3.55 13.58 13.99
C ILE A 351 -2.02 13.67 14.04
N ALA A 352 -1.39 12.90 14.92
CA ALA A 352 0.06 12.93 15.08
C ALA A 352 0.79 12.50 13.81
N LEU A 353 0.26 11.53 13.03
CA LEU A 353 0.87 11.20 11.74
C LEU A 353 0.84 12.40 10.76
N GLN A 354 -0.27 13.14 10.71
CA GLN A 354 -0.34 14.36 9.89
C GLN A 354 0.68 15.39 10.35
N GLU A 355 0.83 15.58 11.67
CA GLU A 355 1.82 16.49 12.25
C GLU A 355 3.26 16.08 11.88
N TYR A 356 3.62 14.79 12.01
CA TYR A 356 4.93 14.27 11.58
C TYR A 356 5.23 14.64 10.12
N ILE A 357 4.28 14.39 9.22
CA ILE A 357 4.45 14.63 7.79
C ILE A 357 4.60 16.13 7.52
N LEU A 358 3.75 16.96 8.12
CA LEU A 358 3.73 18.41 7.90
C LEU A 358 4.95 19.11 8.54
N LEU A 359 5.44 18.64 9.68
CA LEU A 359 6.56 19.26 10.41
C LEU A 359 7.92 18.73 9.95
N ALA A 360 8.06 17.41 9.83
CA ALA A 360 9.34 16.74 9.61
C ALA A 360 9.45 16.13 8.20
N GLY A 361 8.35 15.64 7.63
CA GLY A 361 8.31 14.96 6.34
C GLY A 361 8.49 15.87 5.12
N GLN A 362 8.19 17.16 5.22
CA GLN A 362 8.38 18.12 4.12
C GLN A 362 9.85 18.53 3.96
N HIS A 363 10.34 18.56 2.72
CA HIS A 363 11.63 19.16 2.41
C HIS A 363 11.46 20.62 1.94
N PRO A 364 12.26 21.59 2.45
CA PRO A 364 12.07 23.01 2.14
C PRO A 364 12.16 23.39 0.65
N ALA A 365 12.82 22.57 -0.17
CA ALA A 365 12.96 22.78 -1.63
C ALA A 365 11.91 22.03 -2.49
N GLY A 366 10.86 21.50 -1.86
CA GLY A 366 9.87 20.61 -2.49
C GLY A 366 10.24 19.13 -2.37
N GLY A 367 9.25 18.26 -2.59
CA GLY A 367 9.29 16.83 -2.27
C GLY A 367 9.15 16.54 -0.77
N LEU A 368 8.93 15.27 -0.42
CA LEU A 368 8.93 14.77 0.95
C LEU A 368 10.07 13.75 1.15
N ARG A 369 10.41 13.45 2.41
CA ARG A 369 11.62 12.73 2.83
C ARG A 369 11.33 11.71 3.93
N ASP A 370 12.31 10.84 4.18
CA ASP A 370 12.37 9.94 5.34
C ASP A 370 12.18 10.74 6.66
N LYS A 371 13.19 11.53 7.01
CA LYS A 371 13.23 12.38 8.19
C LYS A 371 14.24 13.50 7.96
N PRO A 372 14.20 14.62 8.68
CA PRO A 372 15.31 15.55 8.70
C PRO A 372 16.59 14.89 9.24
N PRO A 373 17.79 15.20 8.69
CA PRO A 373 18.06 16.15 7.61
C PRO A 373 18.12 15.50 6.21
N LYS A 374 17.51 14.33 5.99
CA LYS A 374 17.57 13.63 4.70
C LYS A 374 16.99 14.49 3.58
N SER A 375 17.52 14.29 2.36
CA SER A 375 16.98 14.91 1.15
C SER A 375 15.63 14.30 0.79
N SER A 376 14.82 15.03 0.03
CA SER A 376 13.61 14.48 -0.59
C SER A 376 13.94 13.59 -1.79
N ASP A 377 13.08 12.59 -2.01
CA ASP A 377 13.08 11.76 -3.20
C ASP A 377 11.64 11.39 -3.61
N ALA A 378 11.46 10.79 -4.79
CA ALA A 378 10.14 10.46 -5.33
C ALA A 378 9.43 9.38 -4.49
N TYR A 379 10.17 8.41 -3.96
CA TYR A 379 9.65 7.33 -3.11
C TYR A 379 9.01 7.89 -1.83
N HIS A 380 9.76 8.69 -1.06
CA HIS A 380 9.24 9.30 0.16
C HIS A 380 8.17 10.35 -0.14
N THR A 381 8.27 11.06 -1.27
CA THR A 381 7.22 11.98 -1.72
C THR A 381 5.89 11.25 -1.86
N LEU A 382 5.84 10.12 -2.58
CA LEU A 382 4.61 9.35 -2.68
C LEU A 382 4.17 8.83 -1.31
N TYR A 383 5.02 8.09 -0.60
CA TYR A 383 4.55 7.33 0.56
C TYR A 383 4.22 8.21 1.78
N CYS A 384 4.81 9.41 1.88
CA CYS A 384 4.31 10.41 2.83
C CYS A 384 2.94 10.96 2.41
N LEU A 385 2.71 11.25 1.12
CA LEU A 385 1.41 11.73 0.63
C LEU A 385 0.31 10.66 0.76
N SER A 386 0.62 9.40 0.45
CA SER A 386 -0.28 8.26 0.65
C SER A 386 -0.61 8.07 2.12
N GLY A 387 0.38 8.16 3.02
CA GLY A 387 0.15 8.11 4.45
C GLY A 387 -0.66 9.30 4.99
N LEU A 388 -0.44 10.50 4.45
CA LEU A 388 -1.25 11.68 4.74
C LEU A 388 -2.70 11.48 4.33
N SER A 389 -2.93 10.91 3.14
CA SER A 389 -4.26 10.51 2.66
C SER A 389 -4.91 9.50 3.63
N SER A 390 -4.21 8.43 4.02
CA SER A 390 -4.72 7.45 5.00
C SER A 390 -5.04 8.07 6.37
N ALA A 391 -4.28 9.08 6.80
CA ALA A 391 -4.55 9.79 8.04
C ALA A 391 -5.74 10.76 7.91
N GLN A 392 -5.96 11.35 6.73
CA GLN A 392 -7.02 12.32 6.48
C GLN A 392 -8.39 11.67 6.27
N HIS A 393 -8.45 10.54 5.57
CA HIS A 393 -9.69 9.92 5.11
C HIS A 393 -9.99 8.59 5.80
N ASN A 394 -11.24 8.35 6.17
CA ASN A 394 -11.70 6.99 6.48
C ASN A 394 -12.16 6.31 5.19
N VAL A 395 -11.41 5.31 4.71
CA VAL A 395 -11.75 4.55 3.50
C VAL A 395 -12.03 3.11 3.87
N PHE A 396 -13.23 2.62 3.56
CA PHE A 396 -13.73 1.32 4.01
C PHE A 396 -14.48 0.57 2.90
N PRO A 397 -14.57 -0.77 2.93
CA PRO A 397 -15.42 -1.53 2.02
C PRO A 397 -16.90 -1.29 2.36
N SER A 398 -17.62 -0.57 1.50
CA SER A 398 -19.02 -0.20 1.73
C SER A 398 -19.99 -1.34 1.39
N PRO A 399 -20.84 -1.80 2.33
CA PRO A 399 -21.88 -2.78 2.05
C PRO A 399 -22.86 -2.31 0.96
N ALA A 400 -23.23 -1.03 0.98
CA ALA A 400 -24.09 -0.44 -0.04
C ALA A 400 -23.44 -0.48 -1.43
N ARG A 401 -22.14 -0.15 -1.52
CA ARG A 401 -21.39 -0.23 -2.78
C ARG A 401 -21.25 -1.67 -3.27
N ARG A 402 -20.97 -2.63 -2.37
CA ARG A 402 -20.97 -4.07 -2.69
C ARG A 402 -22.30 -4.51 -3.33
N SER A 403 -23.42 -4.13 -2.73
CA SER A 403 -24.76 -4.47 -3.25
C SER A 403 -25.02 -3.88 -4.63
N GLN A 404 -24.61 -2.63 -4.87
CA GLN A 404 -24.73 -2.00 -6.20
C GLN A 404 -23.90 -2.73 -7.26
N LEU A 405 -22.62 -3.00 -6.96
CA LEU A 405 -21.71 -3.70 -7.86
C LEU A 405 -22.23 -5.10 -8.19
N ARG A 406 -22.72 -5.83 -7.18
CA ARG A 406 -23.32 -7.16 -7.33
C ARG A 406 -24.54 -7.14 -8.24
N GLY A 407 -25.39 -6.12 -8.11
CA GLY A 407 -26.58 -5.93 -8.96
C GLY A 407 -26.27 -5.51 -10.40
N SER A 408 -25.14 -4.83 -10.62
CA SER A 408 -24.69 -4.40 -11.96
C SER A 408 -23.82 -5.43 -12.70
N TRP A 409 -23.42 -6.51 -12.03
CA TRP A 409 -22.51 -7.49 -12.61
C TRP A 409 -23.12 -8.18 -13.82
N SER A 410 -22.40 -8.12 -14.94
CA SER A 410 -22.77 -8.78 -16.20
C SER A 410 -21.81 -9.94 -16.46
N PRO A 411 -22.30 -11.20 -16.53
CA PRO A 411 -21.48 -12.38 -16.78
C PRO A 411 -20.62 -12.27 -18.05
N VAL A 412 -19.35 -12.66 -17.96
CA VAL A 412 -18.33 -12.44 -19.02
C VAL A 412 -17.38 -13.62 -19.28
N SER A 413 -17.27 -14.65 -18.42
CA SER A 413 -16.46 -15.86 -18.71
C SER A 413 -16.78 -17.09 -17.81
N GLU A 414 -16.10 -18.22 -18.02
CA GLU A 414 -16.25 -19.45 -17.21
C GLU A 414 -15.89 -19.28 -15.72
N PHE A 415 -14.96 -18.38 -15.36
CA PHE A 415 -14.59 -18.06 -13.97
C PHE A 415 -15.45 -16.94 -13.36
N ASN A 416 -16.72 -16.81 -13.79
CA ASN A 416 -17.57 -15.67 -13.47
C ASN A 416 -17.66 -15.35 -11.98
N GLU A 417 -17.88 -16.34 -11.11
CA GLU A 417 -18.11 -16.06 -9.68
C GLU A 417 -16.84 -15.55 -8.98
N ILE A 418 -15.68 -16.17 -9.20
CA ILE A 418 -14.42 -15.71 -8.60
C ILE A 418 -14.06 -14.31 -9.12
N ARG A 419 -14.21 -14.09 -10.43
CA ARG A 419 -13.96 -12.77 -11.05
C ARG A 419 -14.89 -11.70 -10.47
N LYS A 420 -16.17 -12.06 -10.28
CA LYS A 420 -17.18 -11.19 -9.69
C LYS A 420 -16.83 -10.81 -8.25
N GLU A 421 -16.52 -11.79 -7.40
CA GLU A 421 -16.17 -11.50 -6.00
C GLU A 421 -14.88 -10.68 -5.91
N ALA A 422 -13.83 -11.02 -6.69
CA ALA A 422 -12.61 -10.20 -6.73
C ALA A 422 -12.91 -8.75 -7.17
N PHE A 423 -13.73 -8.56 -8.21
CA PHE A 423 -14.13 -7.24 -8.68
C PHE A 423 -14.93 -6.44 -7.63
N ILE A 424 -15.90 -7.08 -6.97
CA ILE A 424 -16.74 -6.45 -5.95
C ILE A 424 -15.90 -6.05 -4.74
N GLU A 425 -15.07 -6.96 -4.22
CA GLU A 425 -14.23 -6.69 -3.06
C GLU A 425 -13.23 -5.57 -3.35
N ALA A 426 -12.62 -5.56 -4.53
CA ALA A 426 -11.72 -4.50 -4.95
C ALA A 426 -12.42 -3.14 -5.15
N LEU A 427 -13.63 -3.07 -5.69
CA LEU A 427 -14.27 -1.78 -6.03
C LEU A 427 -15.28 -1.28 -4.98
N SER A 428 -15.46 -2.03 -3.89
CA SER A 428 -16.37 -1.65 -2.80
C SER A 428 -15.83 -0.55 -1.88
N TRP A 429 -14.53 -0.26 -1.94
CA TRP A 429 -13.88 0.75 -1.11
C TRP A 429 -14.40 2.15 -1.44
N THR A 430 -14.79 2.89 -0.39
CA THR A 430 -15.37 4.24 -0.49
C THR A 430 -14.88 5.09 0.68
N GLU A 431 -14.65 6.38 0.42
CA GLU A 431 -14.39 7.40 1.45
C GLU A 431 -15.70 7.65 2.21
N GLU A 432 -15.64 7.60 3.54
CA GLU A 432 -16.76 7.98 4.38
C GLU A 432 -16.92 9.51 4.40
N GLU A 433 -18.10 9.99 4.04
CA GLU A 433 -18.39 11.41 3.99
C GLU A 433 -18.44 12.02 5.39
N GLY A 434 -17.87 13.22 5.54
CA GLY A 434 -17.93 13.97 6.79
C GLY A 434 -16.95 13.54 7.90
N THR A 435 -16.27 12.39 7.77
CA THR A 435 -15.33 11.89 8.81
C THR A 435 -13.86 12.22 8.52
N SER A 436 -13.62 13.05 7.50
CA SER A 436 -12.28 13.54 7.16
C SER A 436 -11.72 14.45 8.26
N GLN A 437 -10.53 14.14 8.77
CA GLN A 437 -9.82 14.95 9.75
C GLN A 437 -8.61 15.61 9.09
N ILE A 438 -8.66 16.92 8.86
CA ILE A 438 -7.62 17.64 8.09
C ILE A 438 -6.92 18.68 8.98
N ILE A 439 -5.73 18.34 9.48
CA ILE A 439 -4.93 19.26 10.29
C ILE A 439 -4.42 20.43 9.43
N GLY A 440 -4.48 21.65 9.97
CA GLY A 440 -4.12 22.87 9.26
C GLY A 440 -5.17 23.38 8.25
N GLY A 441 -6.35 22.76 8.21
CA GLY A 441 -7.49 23.19 7.40
C GLY A 441 -7.50 22.63 5.98
N GLN A 442 -8.56 22.96 5.24
CA GLN A 442 -8.88 22.35 3.94
C GLN A 442 -7.80 22.55 2.85
N GLY A 443 -6.93 23.55 2.99
CA GLY A 443 -5.78 23.74 2.11
C GLY A 443 -4.84 22.52 2.08
N ASN A 444 -4.77 21.75 3.17
CA ASN A 444 -3.93 20.55 3.30
C ASN A 444 -4.58 19.26 2.79
N ARG A 445 -5.88 19.28 2.46
CA ARG A 445 -6.60 18.07 2.01
C ARG A 445 -5.93 17.49 0.76
N VAL A 446 -5.59 16.21 0.77
CA VAL A 446 -5.18 15.45 -0.42
C VAL A 446 -6.33 14.56 -0.89
N ASN A 447 -6.19 13.88 -2.02
CA ASN A 447 -7.19 12.93 -2.49
C ASN A 447 -7.04 11.58 -1.77
N ALA A 448 -8.18 10.98 -1.43
CA ALA A 448 -8.23 9.63 -0.86
C ALA A 448 -7.62 8.59 -1.81
N THR A 449 -6.82 7.69 -1.23
CA THR A 449 -6.15 6.58 -1.91
C THR A 449 -6.80 5.26 -1.55
N HIS A 450 -6.94 4.38 -2.56
CA HIS A 450 -7.40 3.02 -2.40
C HIS A 450 -6.44 2.22 -1.50
N PRO A 451 -6.88 1.69 -0.34
CA PRO A 451 -5.99 1.05 0.64
C PRO A 451 -5.20 -0.14 0.10
N LEU A 452 -5.79 -0.95 -0.80
CA LEU A 452 -5.09 -2.10 -1.38
C LEU A 452 -4.10 -1.75 -2.51
N PHE A 453 -4.35 -0.71 -3.30
CA PHE A 453 -3.65 -0.49 -4.57
C PHE A 453 -2.77 0.76 -4.59
N ASN A 454 -2.89 1.63 -3.58
CA ASN A 454 -2.26 2.95 -3.56
C ASN A 454 -2.43 3.72 -4.88
N LEU A 455 -3.66 3.68 -5.40
CA LEU A 455 -4.15 4.45 -6.53
C LEU A 455 -5.34 5.27 -6.04
N THR A 456 -5.73 6.34 -6.73
CA THR A 456 -7.03 6.94 -6.40
C THR A 456 -8.14 5.97 -6.80
N ILE A 457 -9.27 5.99 -6.07
CA ILE A 457 -10.41 5.10 -6.31
C ILE A 457 -10.85 5.15 -7.78
N THR A 458 -10.85 6.34 -8.39
CA THR A 458 -11.23 6.56 -9.79
C THR A 458 -10.32 5.86 -10.80
N HIS A 459 -9.01 5.85 -10.59
CA HIS A 459 -8.07 5.16 -11.49
C HIS A 459 -8.22 3.64 -11.42
N THR A 460 -8.41 3.10 -10.19
CA THR A 460 -8.72 1.67 -10.00
C THR A 460 -10.02 1.29 -10.70
N GLU A 461 -11.10 2.06 -10.47
CA GLU A 461 -12.40 1.82 -11.07
C GLU A 461 -12.33 1.83 -12.60
N ALA A 462 -11.69 2.83 -13.21
CA ALA A 462 -11.63 2.96 -14.66
C ALA A 462 -10.89 1.79 -15.32
N MET A 463 -9.75 1.38 -14.75
CA MET A 463 -8.94 0.28 -15.30
C MET A 463 -9.65 -1.07 -15.12
N MET A 464 -10.19 -1.35 -13.93
CA MET A 464 -10.91 -2.60 -13.67
C MET A 464 -12.22 -2.68 -14.46
N GLN A 465 -12.95 -1.56 -14.61
CA GLN A 465 -14.14 -1.52 -15.47
C GLN A 465 -13.83 -2.03 -16.89
N HIS A 466 -12.71 -1.57 -17.47
CA HIS A 466 -12.25 -1.99 -18.78
C HIS A 466 -11.90 -3.49 -18.84
N PHE A 467 -10.97 -3.96 -18.01
CA PHE A 467 -10.47 -5.34 -18.10
C PHE A 467 -11.46 -6.42 -17.63
N TYR A 468 -12.43 -6.05 -16.79
CA TYR A 468 -13.52 -6.94 -16.41
C TYR A 468 -14.71 -6.86 -17.36
N GLY A 469 -14.73 -5.90 -18.30
CA GLY A 469 -15.83 -5.72 -19.25
C GLY A 469 -17.14 -5.38 -18.56
N GLN A 470 -17.08 -4.55 -17.50
CA GLN A 470 -18.24 -4.20 -16.69
C GLN A 470 -18.65 -2.74 -16.92
N THR A 471 -19.87 -2.38 -16.52
CA THR A 471 -20.29 -0.98 -16.42
C THR A 471 -20.50 -0.67 -14.95
N LEU A 472 -19.82 0.36 -14.43
CA LEU A 472 -19.92 0.71 -13.03
C LEU A 472 -21.19 1.53 -12.74
N PRO A 473 -21.90 1.24 -11.64
CA PRO A 473 -22.95 2.13 -11.16
C PRO A 473 -22.34 3.47 -10.74
N GLN A 474 -23.03 4.57 -11.05
CA GLN A 474 -22.59 5.91 -10.66
C GLN A 474 -22.43 6.01 -9.14
N ARG A 475 -21.35 6.64 -8.68
CA ARG A 475 -21.21 7.05 -7.28
C ARG A 475 -22.19 8.20 -7.04
N LYS A 476 -23.04 8.06 -6.02
CA LYS A 476 -23.78 9.20 -5.48
C LYS A 476 -22.77 9.96 -4.61
N PHE A 477 -22.52 11.21 -4.96
CA PHE A 477 -21.68 12.15 -4.20
C PHE A 477 -22.57 13.12 -3.44
#